data_AF-A0A2N9MH65-F1
#
_entry.id   AF-A0A2N9MH65-F1
#
_cell.length_a   1.000
_cell.length_b   1.000
_cell.length_c   1.000
_cell.angle_alpha   90.00
_cell.angle_beta   90.00
_cell.angle_gamma   90.00
#
_symmetry.space_group_name_H-M   'P 1'
#
loop_
_entity.id
_entity.type
_entity.pdbx_description
1 polymer ?
#
loop_
_entity_poly.entity_id
_entity_poly.type
_entity_poly.pdbx_seq_one_letter_code
_entity_poly.pdbx_strand_id
1 'polypeptide(L)'
;MRIRIIRWTGSESDGIVLSTCGSIIRAAIPGCDDAVEFSYRGAHWFWEDVEPVELEFPTAENSDRNSASDLNEGLASRCLGSDSRRTHAAAWVN
;
A
#
# COMPACT_ATOMS: atom_id res chain seq x y z
N MET A 1 4.12 4.92 3.73
CA MET A 1 4.71 3.60 3.46
C MET A 1 5.36 3.66 2.09
N ARG A 2 6.62 3.23 1.94
CA ARG A 2 7.26 3.17 0.61
C ARG A 2 6.81 1.91 -0.12
N ILE A 3 6.77 1.97 -1.44
CA ILE A 3 6.52 0.83 -2.33
C ILE A 3 7.51 0.87 -3.49
N ARG A 4 7.88 -0.30 -3.99
CA ARG A 4 8.59 -0.44 -5.25
C ARG A 4 7.61 -0.96 -6.29
N ILE A 5 7.59 -0.31 -7.45
CA ILE A 5 6.70 -0.59 -8.56
C ILE A 5 7.55 -1.13 -9.70
N ILE A 6 7.24 -2.35 -10.12
CA ILE A 6 7.94 -3.02 -11.22
C ILE A 6 6.95 -3.12 -12.37
N ARG A 7 7.24 -2.44 -13.48
CA ARG A 7 6.42 -2.51 -14.69
C ARG A 7 6.76 -3.76 -15.48
N TRP A 8 5.83 -4.24 -16.30
CA TRP A 8 6.07 -5.43 -17.13
C TRP A 8 7.28 -5.29 -18.08
N THR A 9 7.60 -4.05 -18.46
CA THR A 9 8.78 -3.72 -19.27
C THR A 9 10.11 -3.94 -18.53
N GLY A 10 10.07 -4.25 -17.24
CA GLY A 10 11.23 -4.39 -16.35
C GLY A 10 11.70 -3.07 -15.76
N SER A 11 11.03 -1.95 -16.05
CA SER A 11 11.35 -0.67 -15.42
C SER A 11 10.84 -0.63 -13.98
N GLU A 12 11.63 0.02 -13.13
CA GLU A 12 11.34 0.11 -11.71
C GLU A 12 11.16 1.56 -11.27
N SER A 13 10.31 1.77 -10.28
CA SER A 13 10.07 3.09 -9.69
C SER A 13 9.74 2.95 -8.21
N ASP A 14 10.20 3.91 -7.42
CA ASP A 14 9.80 4.02 -6.02
C ASP A 14 8.57 4.92 -5.89
N GLY A 15 7.70 4.58 -4.94
CA GLY A 15 6.51 5.36 -4.62
C GLY A 15 6.27 5.47 -3.12
N ILE A 16 5.46 6.45 -2.74
CA ILE A 16 4.95 6.61 -1.37
C ILE A 16 3.44 6.40 -1.41
N VAL A 17 2.96 5.38 -0.72
CA VAL A 17 1.52 5.13 -0.55
C VAL A 17 0.91 6.29 0.24
N LEU A 18 -0.10 6.93 -0.36
CA LEU A 18 -0.88 8.02 0.20
C LEU A 18 -2.16 7.51 0.85
N SER A 19 -2.85 6.58 0.19
CA SER A 19 -4.09 5.98 0.69
C SER A 19 -4.32 4.60 0.12
N THR A 20 -5.04 3.76 0.86
CA THR A 20 -5.52 2.45 0.41
C THR A 20 -7.03 2.36 0.64
N CYS A 21 -7.76 1.80 -0.32
CA CYS A 21 -9.21 1.58 -0.22
C CYS A 21 -9.59 0.29 -0.95
N GLY A 22 -9.78 -0.79 -0.19
CA GLY A 22 -10.08 -2.11 -0.76
C GLY A 22 -9.01 -2.57 -1.74
N SER A 23 -9.37 -2.70 -3.02
CA SER A 23 -8.50 -3.11 -4.12
C SER A 23 -7.81 -1.93 -4.82
N ILE A 24 -7.78 -0.74 -4.20
CA ILE A 24 -7.19 0.48 -4.78
C ILE A 24 -6.09 1.01 -3.86
N ILE A 25 -4.95 1.38 -4.46
CA ILE A 25 -3.84 2.07 -3.80
C ILE A 25 -3.57 3.35 -4.56
N ARG A 26 -3.40 4.47 -3.85
CA ARG A 26 -2.90 5.72 -4.44
C ARG A 26 -1.51 6.00 -3.91
N ALA A 27 -0.57 6.31 -4.80
CA ALA A 27 0.80 6.60 -4.43
C ALA A 27 1.33 7.86 -5.13
N ALA A 28 2.18 8.61 -4.44
CA ALA A 28 3.00 9.64 -5.05
C ALA A 28 4.25 8.99 -5.64
N ILE A 29 4.56 9.25 -6.90
CA ILE A 29 5.70 8.70 -7.63
C ILE A 29 6.55 9.86 -8.13
N PRO A 30 7.87 9.88 -7.89
CA PRO A 30 8.74 10.94 -8.39
C PRO A 30 8.64 11.08 -9.91
N GLY A 31 8.44 12.32 -10.37
CA GLY A 31 8.28 12.63 -11.80
C GLY A 31 6.84 12.54 -12.31
N CYS A 32 5.88 12.12 -11.48
CA CYS A 32 4.45 12.29 -11.75
C CYS A 32 3.94 13.55 -11.03
N ASP A 33 3.15 14.36 -11.73
CA ASP A 33 2.57 15.59 -11.16
C ASP A 33 1.43 15.27 -10.18
N ASP A 34 0.71 14.16 -10.41
CA ASP A 34 -0.43 13.72 -9.62
C ASP A 34 -0.21 12.35 -8.94
N ALA A 35 -1.05 12.07 -7.95
CA ALA A 35 -1.08 10.76 -7.30
C ALA A 35 -1.58 9.69 -8.27
N VAL A 36 -0.76 8.67 -8.49
CA VAL A 36 -1.03 7.54 -9.36
C VAL A 36 -1.91 6.52 -8.64
N GLU A 37 -2.92 6.02 -9.33
CA GLU A 37 -3.81 4.99 -8.83
C GLU A 37 -3.40 3.60 -9.35
N PHE A 38 -3.39 2.64 -8.44
CA PHE A 38 -3.19 1.22 -8.71
C PHE A 38 -4.43 0.44 -8.32
N SER A 39 -4.91 -0.42 -9.23
CA SER A 39 -6.09 -1.26 -8.98
C SER A 39 -5.73 -2.75 -9.04
N TYR A 40 -6.27 -3.54 -8.11
CA TYR A 40 -6.08 -4.99 -8.06
C TYR A 40 -7.26 -5.71 -8.72
N ARG A 41 -7.02 -6.41 -9.83
CA ARG A 41 -8.03 -7.14 -10.60
C ARG A 41 -7.44 -8.44 -11.14
N GLY A 42 -8.19 -9.54 -11.06
CA GLY A 42 -7.75 -10.82 -11.65
C GLY A 42 -6.36 -11.28 -11.21
N ALA A 43 -6.06 -11.13 -9.91
CA ALA A 43 -4.77 -11.43 -9.28
C ALA A 43 -3.57 -10.53 -9.67
N HIS A 44 -3.77 -9.46 -10.42
CA HIS A 44 -2.71 -8.54 -10.87
C HIS A 44 -3.01 -7.09 -10.46
N TRP A 45 -1.96 -6.29 -10.27
CA TRP A 45 -2.08 -4.84 -10.10
C TRP A 45 -1.97 -4.14 -11.45
N PHE A 46 -2.70 -3.04 -11.61
CA PHE A 46 -2.71 -2.22 -12.82
C PHE A 46 -2.44 -0.75 -12.47
N TRP A 47 -1.52 -0.13 -13.18
CA TRP A 47 -1.28 1.31 -13.21
C TRP A 47 -2.38 1.98 -14.01
N GLU A 48 -3.16 2.86 -13.35
CA GLU A 48 -4.25 3.66 -13.95
C GLU A 48 -5.17 2.84 -14.86
N ASP A 49 -5.45 1.58 -14.49
CA ASP A 49 -6.28 0.62 -15.23
C ASP A 49 -5.77 0.19 -16.62
N VAL A 50 -4.54 0.54 -17.01
CA VAL A 50 -4.00 0.26 -18.35
C VAL A 50 -2.84 -0.73 -18.32
N GLU A 51 -1.83 -0.50 -17.48
CA GLU A 51 -0.57 -1.24 -17.53
C GLU A 51 -0.42 -2.19 -16.33
N PRO A 52 -0.18 -3.49 -16.52
CA PRO A 52 0.07 -4.41 -15.41
C PRO A 52 1.41 -4.11 -14.72
N VAL A 53 1.40 -4.15 -13.39
CA VAL A 53 2.55 -3.88 -12.54
C VAL A 53 2.63 -4.88 -11.39
N GLU A 54 3.81 -5.05 -10.83
CA GLU A 54 4.03 -5.68 -9.54
C GLU A 54 4.33 -4.62 -8.49
N LEU A 55 3.73 -4.76 -7.31
CA LEU A 55 3.93 -3.85 -6.18
C LEU A 55 4.62 -4.63 -5.05
N GLU A 56 5.85 -4.23 -4.73
CA GLU A 56 6.58 -4.74 -3.58
C GLU A 56 6.44 -3.77 -2.41
N PHE A 57 6.02 -4.31 -1.27
CA PHE A 57 5.95 -3.59 -0.01
C PHE A 57 7.16 -4.00 0.82
N PRO A 58 8.03 -3.07 1.25
CA PRO A 58 9.13 -3.39 2.13
C PRO A 58 8.55 -3.96 3.41
N THR A 59 8.78 -5.25 3.65
CA THR A 59 8.53 -5.87 4.94
C THR A 59 9.40 -5.17 5.96
N ALA A 60 8.79 -4.68 7.04
CA ALA A 60 9.55 -4.17 8.17
C ALA A 60 10.50 -5.30 8.60
N GLU A 61 11.78 -5.11 8.30
CA GLU A 61 12.85 -5.96 8.79
C GLU A 61 12.67 -6.02 10.30
N ASN A 62 12.53 -7.24 10.81
CA ASN A 62 12.41 -7.53 12.23
C ASN A 62 13.55 -6.77 12.94
N SER A 63 13.26 -5.64 13.57
CA SER A 63 14.14 -5.12 14.62
C SER A 63 14.21 -6.22 15.65
N ASP A 64 15.38 -6.83 15.74
CA ASP A 64 15.73 -7.92 16.64
C ASP A 64 15.18 -7.66 18.05
N ARG A 65 13.97 -8.14 18.33
CA ARG A 65 13.55 -8.43 19.69
C ARG A 65 14.07 -9.82 19.98
N ASN A 66 15.35 -9.85 20.32
CA ASN A 66 15.93 -10.91 21.11
C ASN A 66 15.15 -11.02 22.42
N SER A 67 14.11 -11.83 22.44
CA SER A 67 13.49 -12.38 23.65
C SER A 67 12.93 -13.72 23.25
N ALA A 68 13.70 -14.73 23.61
CA ALA A 68 13.47 -16.13 23.33
C ALA A 68 12.07 -16.57 23.75
N SER A 69 11.52 -17.48 22.94
CA SER A 69 10.61 -18.56 23.33
C SER A 69 9.51 -18.22 24.31
N ASP A 70 8.27 -18.08 23.83
CA ASP A 70 7.17 -18.91 24.35
C ASP A 70 5.84 -18.70 23.60
N LEU A 71 5.19 -19.84 23.32
CA LEU A 71 3.74 -20.07 23.16
C LEU A 71 3.05 -19.69 21.83
N ASN A 72 2.87 -20.75 21.03
CA ASN A 72 1.59 -21.34 20.58
C ASN A 72 0.32 -20.46 20.54
N GLU A 73 -0.49 -20.73 19.51
CA GLU A 73 -1.93 -20.46 19.34
C GLU A 73 -2.36 -19.19 18.57
N GLY A 74 -3.10 -19.41 17.47
CA GLY A 74 -4.18 -18.50 17.10
C GLY A 74 -4.07 -17.72 15.78
N LEU A 75 -3.82 -18.38 14.64
CA LEU A 75 -4.20 -17.82 13.33
C LEU A 75 -5.71 -17.96 13.14
N ALA A 76 -6.47 -17.11 13.83
CA ALA A 76 -7.88 -16.89 13.53
C ALA A 76 -8.23 -15.42 13.77
N SER A 77 -8.61 -14.76 12.67
CA SER A 77 -9.65 -13.73 12.61
C SER A 77 -9.51 -12.53 13.55
N ARG A 78 -9.06 -11.40 13.00
CA ARG A 78 -9.53 -10.09 13.47
C ARG A 78 -9.97 -9.24 12.28
N CYS A 79 -11.19 -9.51 11.84
CA CYS A 79 -12.06 -8.44 11.38
C CYS A 79 -12.22 -7.45 12.55
N LEU A 80 -11.71 -6.22 12.41
CA LEU A 80 -12.10 -5.12 13.27
C LEU A 80 -12.78 -4.07 12.39
N GLY A 81 -14.11 -4.22 12.33
CA GLY A 81 -14.99 -3.13 11.97
C GLY A 81 -15.27 -2.23 13.17
N SER A 82 -15.59 -0.99 12.81
CA SER A 82 -16.53 -0.07 13.46
C SER A 82 -15.97 1.07 14.34
N ASP A 83 -16.21 2.26 13.78
CA ASP A 83 -16.56 3.54 14.39
C ASP A 83 -15.51 4.36 15.15
N SER A 84 -15.10 5.48 14.56
CA SER A 84 -15.09 6.76 15.29
C SER A 84 -15.18 7.99 14.37
N ARG A 85 -16.34 8.64 14.46
CA ARG A 85 -16.71 10.05 14.22
C ARG A 85 -15.62 11.07 13.81
N ARG A 86 -16.02 11.89 12.82
CA ARG A 86 -15.75 13.33 12.62
C ARG A 86 -14.29 13.81 12.69
N THR A 87 -13.76 14.26 11.55
CA THR A 87 -13.34 15.67 11.42
C THR A 87 -13.30 16.09 9.95
N HIS A 88 -13.49 17.39 9.76
CA HIS A 88 -13.82 18.08 8.53
C HIS A 88 -12.67 18.13 7.50
N ALA A 89 -13.08 18.43 6.26
CA ALA A 89 -12.29 18.84 5.11
C ALA A 89 -11.06 19.70 5.45
N ALA A 90 -9.97 19.42 4.75
CA ALA A 90 -8.93 20.41 4.47
C ALA A 90 -8.85 20.60 2.96
N ALA A 91 -9.52 21.64 2.47
CA ALA A 91 -9.24 22.23 1.17
C ALA A 91 -7.84 22.84 1.24
N TRP A 92 -6.98 22.50 0.28
CA TRP A 92 -5.72 23.20 0.11
C TRP A 92 -6.02 24.42 -0.78
N VAL A 93 -5.88 25.60 -0.19
CA VAL A 93 -5.91 26.88 -0.91
C VAL A 93 -4.56 27.08 -1.57
N ASN A 94 -4.62 27.57 -2.80
CA ASN A 94 -3.54 27.91 -3.73
C ASN A 94 -2.47 28.84 -3.13
#